data_AF-A0A1Q8Z8L0-F1
#
_entry.id   AF-A0A1Q8Z8L0-F1
#
_cell.length_a   1.000
_cell.length_b   1.000
_cell.length_c   1.000
_cell.angle_alpha   90.00
_cell.angle_beta   90.00
_cell.angle_gamma   90.00
#
_symmetry.space_group_name_H-M   'P 1'
#
loop_
_entity.id
_entity.type
_entity.pdbx_description
1 polymer ?
#
loop_
_entity_poly.entity_id
_entity_poly.type
_entity_poly.pdbx_seq_one_letter_code
_entity_poly.pdbx_strand_id
1 'polypeptide(L)'
;MTQSPQPLTEADLAQFTGTSTYYQHSLRVQYTDGVRYLAERAGAYWLIDAIASWQIDPRVHRDPMLQQIQFWKLVVNDDRSALLVCERDEGDVAVSQEIPFTDFPLKQVRLYFQNGVALLPSEY
;
A
#
# COMPACT_ATOMS: atom_id res chain seq x y z
N MET A 1 -8.82 -32.46 5.49
CA MET A 1 -7.80 -31.72 6.24
C MET A 1 -7.69 -30.35 5.61
N THR A 2 -8.34 -29.33 6.17
CA THR A 2 -8.19 -27.95 5.72
C THR A 2 -6.84 -27.46 6.23
N GLN A 3 -5.84 -27.34 5.35
CA GLN A 3 -4.61 -26.63 5.69
C GLN A 3 -5.00 -25.21 6.12
N SER A 4 -4.61 -24.81 7.32
CA SER A 4 -4.64 -23.40 7.71
C SER A 4 -3.87 -22.60 6.65
N PRO A 5 -4.39 -21.47 6.16
CA PRO A 5 -3.66 -20.66 5.21
C PRO A 5 -2.31 -20.26 5.82
N GLN A 6 -1.22 -20.51 5.10
CA GLN A 6 0.11 -20.06 5.53
C GLN A 6 0.11 -18.53 5.72
N PRO A 7 0.80 -18.02 6.75
CA PRO A 7 0.89 -16.59 6.99
C PRO A 7 1.54 -15.91 5.78
N LEU A 8 1.01 -14.76 5.38
CA LEU A 8 1.60 -13.93 4.35
C LEU A 8 3.02 -13.52 4.76
N THR A 9 3.98 -13.59 3.85
CA THR A 9 5.37 -13.17 4.06
C THR A 9 5.79 -12.10 3.04
N GLU A 10 6.86 -11.36 3.34
CA GLU A 10 7.45 -10.41 2.38
C GLU A 10 7.98 -11.12 1.12
N ALA A 11 8.44 -12.37 1.25
CA ALA A 11 8.88 -13.17 0.12
C ALA A 11 7.74 -13.50 -0.86
N ASP A 12 6.53 -13.71 -0.34
CA ASP A 12 5.34 -13.91 -1.18
C ASP A 12 5.02 -12.66 -2.02
N LEU A 13 5.39 -11.47 -1.56
CA LEU A 13 5.20 -10.22 -2.30
C LEU A 13 6.33 -9.98 -3.31
N ALA A 14 7.57 -10.38 -2.98
CA ALA A 14 8.72 -10.17 -3.85
C ALA A 14 8.69 -10.99 -5.15
N GLN A 15 7.84 -12.03 -5.24
CA GLN A 15 7.70 -12.85 -6.45
C GLN A 15 6.96 -12.15 -7.59
N PHE A 16 6.26 -11.03 -7.31
CA PHE A 16 5.54 -10.26 -8.33
C PHE A 16 6.52 -9.34 -9.06
N THR A 17 6.82 -9.65 -10.33
CA THR A 17 7.75 -8.91 -11.20
C THR A 17 7.01 -8.33 -12.40
N GLY A 18 6.14 -7.35 -12.15
CA GLY A 18 5.26 -6.72 -13.13
C GLY A 18 3.81 -7.20 -13.00
N THR A 19 2.91 -6.52 -13.71
CA THR A 19 1.46 -6.75 -13.63
C THR A 19 0.89 -7.14 -14.99
N SER A 20 0.00 -8.13 -15.01
CA SER A 20 -0.77 -8.47 -16.21
C SER A 20 -2.12 -7.77 -16.23
N THR A 21 -2.68 -7.47 -15.05
CA THR A 21 -3.98 -6.83 -14.90
C THR A 21 -3.86 -5.58 -14.04
N TYR A 22 -4.63 -4.55 -14.39
CA TYR A 22 -4.85 -3.37 -13.55
C TYR A 22 -6.29 -3.41 -13.02
N TYR A 23 -6.42 -3.57 -11.71
CA TYR A 23 -7.73 -3.61 -11.04
C TYR A 23 -8.20 -2.20 -10.73
N GLN A 24 -9.47 -1.91 -10.94
CA GLN A 24 -10.05 -0.60 -10.66
C GLN A 24 -10.55 -0.52 -9.22
N HIS A 25 -10.18 0.55 -8.54
CA HIS A 25 -10.77 0.96 -7.27
C HIS A 25 -11.87 2.00 -7.51
N SER A 26 -12.87 2.05 -6.62
CA SER A 26 -14.02 2.97 -6.73
C SER A 26 -13.64 4.45 -6.79
N LEU A 27 -12.48 4.83 -6.23
CA LEU A 27 -11.95 6.19 -6.22
C LEU A 27 -11.03 6.50 -7.42
N ARG A 28 -11.23 5.83 -8.57
CA ARG A 28 -10.45 6.02 -9.81
C ARG A 28 -8.94 5.80 -9.67
N VAL A 29 -8.53 5.06 -8.65
CA VAL A 29 -7.17 4.52 -8.58
C VAL A 29 -7.16 3.10 -9.11
N GLN A 30 -6.02 2.65 -9.58
CA GLN A 30 -5.79 1.29 -10.03
C GLN A 30 -4.80 0.60 -9.11
N TYR A 31 -4.73 -0.73 -9.17
CA TYR A 31 -3.70 -1.48 -8.48
C TYR A 31 -3.31 -2.75 -9.23
N THR A 32 -2.11 -3.24 -8.97
CA THR A 32 -1.49 -4.38 -9.65
C THR A 32 -1.92 -5.74 -9.09
N ASP A 33 -1.53 -6.82 -9.78
CA ASP A 33 -1.71 -8.20 -9.32
C ASP A 33 -1.06 -8.44 -7.94
N GLY A 34 0.14 -7.91 -7.69
CA GLY A 34 0.80 -8.02 -6.39
C GLY A 34 0.06 -7.30 -5.26
N VAL A 35 -0.44 -6.10 -5.52
CA VAL A 35 -1.23 -5.33 -4.53
C VAL A 35 -2.58 -6.00 -4.27
N ARG A 36 -3.21 -6.57 -5.29
CA ARG A 36 -4.43 -7.36 -5.11
C ARG A 36 -4.17 -8.59 -4.23
N TYR A 37 -3.11 -9.35 -4.52
CA TYR A 37 -2.73 -10.51 -3.73
C TYR A 37 -2.46 -10.13 -2.27
N LEU A 38 -1.74 -9.03 -2.03
CA LEU A 38 -1.54 -8.47 -0.70
C LEU A 38 -2.88 -8.20 -0.01
N ALA A 39 -3.78 -7.46 -0.65
CA ALA A 39 -5.07 -7.10 -0.06
C ALA A 39 -5.95 -8.33 0.26
N GLU A 40 -6.00 -9.31 -0.64
CA GLU A 40 -6.78 -10.55 -0.44
C GLU A 40 -6.20 -11.40 0.71
N ARG A 41 -4.87 -11.56 0.75
CA ARG A 41 -4.20 -12.43 1.72
C ARG A 41 -4.07 -11.80 3.10
N ALA A 42 -3.93 -10.48 3.16
CA ALA A 42 -3.81 -9.73 4.40
C ALA A 42 -5.15 -9.20 4.94
N GLY A 43 -6.25 -9.34 4.19
CA GLY A 43 -7.51 -8.67 4.53
C GLY A 43 -7.41 -7.13 4.47
N ALA A 44 -6.51 -6.61 3.61
CA ALA A 44 -6.02 -5.25 3.66
C ALA A 44 -6.51 -4.35 2.52
N TYR A 45 -7.73 -4.58 2.01
CA TYR A 45 -8.34 -3.66 1.03
C TYR A 45 -8.45 -2.23 1.57
N TRP A 46 -8.61 -2.09 2.88
CA TRP A 46 -8.59 -0.79 3.57
C TRP A 46 -7.29 0.00 3.35
N LEU A 47 -6.16 -0.64 3.06
CA LEU A 47 -4.91 0.04 2.76
C LEU A 47 -4.97 0.73 1.39
N ILE A 48 -5.62 0.09 0.41
CA ILE A 48 -5.91 0.66 -0.90
C ILE A 48 -6.91 1.81 -0.74
N ASP A 49 -7.97 1.63 0.05
CA ASP A 49 -8.93 2.68 0.39
C ASP A 49 -8.23 3.91 0.99
N ALA A 50 -7.32 3.69 1.95
CA ALA A 50 -6.58 4.75 2.62
C ALA A 50 -5.70 5.53 1.61
N ILE A 51 -4.87 4.84 0.83
CA ILE A 51 -4.02 5.48 -0.20
C ILE A 51 -4.88 6.24 -1.21
N ALA A 52 -5.99 5.66 -1.66
CA ALA A 52 -6.91 6.30 -2.60
C ALA A 52 -7.56 7.56 -2.00
N SER A 53 -7.92 7.54 -0.72
CA SER A 53 -8.50 8.70 -0.03
C SER A 53 -7.51 9.88 0.07
N TRP A 54 -6.21 9.60 0.17
CA TRP A 54 -5.19 10.63 0.17
C TRP A 54 -5.02 11.34 -1.17
N GLN A 55 -5.42 10.73 -2.28
CA GLN A 55 -5.26 11.32 -3.61
C GLN A 55 -6.13 12.56 -3.85
N ILE A 56 -7.14 12.81 -2.99
CA ILE A 56 -7.95 14.03 -3.03
C ILE A 56 -7.52 15.07 -1.99
N ASP A 57 -6.60 14.74 -1.09
CA ASP A 57 -6.08 15.69 -0.09
C ASP A 57 -5.16 16.71 -0.77
N PRO A 58 -5.35 18.03 -0.56
CA PRO A 58 -4.51 19.05 -1.19
C PRO A 58 -3.02 18.92 -0.87
N ARG A 59 -2.64 18.34 0.28
CA ARG A 59 -1.24 18.10 0.66
C ARG A 59 -0.56 17.07 -0.24
N VAL A 60 -1.34 16.18 -0.86
CA VAL A 60 -0.85 15.16 -1.78
C VAL A 60 -1.09 15.59 -3.23
N HIS A 61 -2.32 15.98 -3.57
CA HIS A 61 -2.70 16.27 -4.95
C HIS A 61 -2.06 17.54 -5.53
N ARG A 62 -1.67 18.51 -4.68
CA ARG A 62 -1.02 19.75 -5.16
C ARG A 62 0.50 19.72 -5.05
N ASP A 63 1.07 18.65 -4.52
CA ASP A 63 2.51 18.54 -4.34
C ASP A 63 3.18 18.03 -5.63
N PRO A 64 4.08 18.80 -6.27
CA PRO A 64 4.67 18.44 -7.57
C PRO A 64 5.50 17.16 -7.55
N MET A 65 6.09 16.80 -6.40
CA MET A 65 6.87 15.56 -6.29
C MET A 65 5.92 14.35 -6.19
N LEU A 66 4.87 14.47 -5.38
CA LEU A 66 3.87 13.40 -5.20
C LEU A 66 2.98 13.17 -6.42
N GLN A 67 2.94 14.10 -7.38
CA GLN A 67 2.33 13.87 -8.69
C GLN A 67 3.17 12.97 -9.61
N GLN A 68 4.47 12.80 -9.34
CA GLN A 68 5.36 11.93 -10.12
C GLN A 68 5.42 10.52 -9.55
N ILE A 69 5.66 10.41 -8.25
CA ILE A 69 5.68 9.14 -7.53
C ILE A 69 5.46 9.40 -6.04
N GLN A 70 4.83 8.44 -5.36
CA GLN A 70 4.63 8.47 -3.92
C GLN A 70 5.13 7.16 -3.32
N PHE A 71 5.80 7.25 -2.18
CA PHE A 71 6.31 6.10 -1.45
C PHE A 71 5.49 5.90 -0.18
N TRP A 72 4.60 4.91 -0.22
CA TRP A 72 3.74 4.58 0.91
C TRP A 72 4.37 3.47 1.76
N LYS A 73 4.45 3.71 3.06
CA LYS A 73 4.95 2.74 4.05
C LYS A 73 3.94 2.57 5.15
N LEU A 74 3.44 1.36 5.34
CA LEU A 74 2.69 0.97 6.52
C LEU A 74 3.64 0.30 7.50
N VAL A 75 3.66 0.75 8.75
CA VAL A 75 4.41 0.12 9.86
C VAL A 75 3.43 -0.26 10.96
N VAL A 76 3.45 -1.53 11.38
CA VAL A 76 2.57 -2.08 12.42
C VAL A 76 3.38 -2.31 13.69
N ASN A 77 2.97 -1.66 14.77
CA ASN A 77 3.57 -1.75 16.09
C ASN A 77 3.18 -3.05 16.80
N ASP A 78 3.87 -3.35 17.92
CA ASP A 78 3.60 -4.54 18.73
C ASP A 78 2.22 -4.51 19.39
N ASP A 79 1.68 -3.32 19.66
CA ASP A 79 0.34 -3.11 20.23
C ASP A 79 -0.79 -3.13 19.18
N ARG A 80 -0.47 -3.49 17.93
CA ARG A 80 -1.38 -3.50 16.77
C ARG A 80 -1.84 -2.13 16.27
N SER A 81 -1.33 -1.03 16.83
CA SER A 81 -1.42 0.27 16.16
C SER A 81 -0.54 0.26 14.90
N ALA A 82 -0.85 1.12 13.94
CA ALA A 82 -0.04 1.27 12.75
C ALA A 82 0.09 2.73 12.32
N LEU A 83 1.15 3.02 11.57
CA LEU A 83 1.40 4.31 10.96
C LEU A 83 1.54 4.11 9.46
N LEU A 84 0.64 4.74 8.69
CA LEU A 84 0.75 4.84 7.24
C LEU A 84 1.42 6.17 6.89
N VAL A 85 2.54 6.11 6.20
CA VAL A 85 3.35 7.29 5.83
C VAL A 85 3.44 7.37 4.32
N CYS A 86 3.32 8.59 3.78
CA CYS A 86 3.63 8.91 2.40
C CYS A 86 4.87 9.80 2.37
N GLU A 87 5.90 9.34 1.67
CA GLU A 87 7.16 10.05 1.48
C GLU A 87 7.27 10.56 0.03
N ARG A 88 7.89 11.74 -0.14
CA ARG A 88 8.26 12.28 -1.46
C ARG A 88 9.51 11.61 -2.01
N ASP A 89 10.42 11.30 -1.10
CA ASP A 89 11.70 10.62 -1.32
C ASP A 89 12.19 10.07 0.03
N GLU A 90 13.27 9.30 0.04
CA GLU A 90 13.80 8.65 1.25
C GLU A 90 13.98 9.64 2.41
N GLY A 91 13.15 9.50 3.44
CA GLY A 91 13.17 10.32 4.65
C GLY A 91 12.43 11.67 4.57
N ASP A 92 11.86 12.04 3.42
CA ASP A 92 11.03 13.23 3.25
C ASP A 92 9.55 12.88 3.37
N VAL A 93 9.03 12.90 4.59
CA VAL A 93 7.63 12.61 4.90
C VAL A 93 6.73 13.78 4.48
N ALA A 94 5.77 13.51 3.60
CA ALA A 94 4.75 14.48 3.20
C ALA A 94 3.50 14.45 4.08
N VAL A 95 2.97 13.24 4.32
CA VAL A 95 1.79 13.02 5.16
C VAL A 95 1.89 11.70 5.92
N SER A 96 1.19 11.64 7.05
CA SER A 96 1.04 10.42 7.84
C SER A 96 -0.38 10.26 8.34
N GLN A 97 -0.78 9.00 8.54
CA GLN A 97 -2.07 8.61 9.09
C GLN A 97 -1.84 7.59 10.20
N GLU A 98 -2.28 7.93 11.40
CA GLU A 98 -2.34 7.00 12.53
C GLU A 98 -3.52 6.05 12.35
N ILE A 99 -3.26 4.77 12.57
CA ILE A 99 -4.24 3.70 12.53
C ILE A 99 -4.27 3.11 13.95
N PRO A 100 -5.30 3.38 14.76
CA PRO A 100 -5.33 2.96 16.16
C PRO A 100 -5.24 1.44 16.35
N PHE A 101 -5.73 0.68 15.38
CA PHE A 101 -5.67 -0.78 15.39
C PHE A 101 -5.75 -1.34 13.97
N THR A 102 -4.97 -2.38 13.69
CA THR A 102 -5.08 -3.17 12.46
C THR A 102 -4.83 -4.64 12.72
N ASP A 103 -5.51 -5.49 11.95
CA ASP A 103 -5.23 -6.92 11.92
C ASP A 103 -4.14 -7.32 10.90
N PHE A 104 -3.53 -6.34 10.21
CA PHE A 104 -2.51 -6.57 9.17
C PHE A 104 -1.39 -7.53 9.65
N PRO A 105 -1.06 -8.56 8.86
CA PRO A 105 -0.22 -9.67 9.33
C PRO A 105 1.28 -9.36 9.33
N LEU A 106 1.75 -8.41 8.51
CA LEU A 106 3.17 -8.07 8.42
C LEU A 106 3.53 -6.90 9.35
N LYS A 107 4.79 -6.83 9.77
CA LYS A 107 5.33 -5.69 10.54
C LYS A 107 5.42 -4.42 9.72
N GLN A 108 5.63 -4.56 8.41
CA GLN A 108 5.61 -3.44 7.49
C GLN A 108 5.26 -3.90 6.08
N VAL A 109 4.81 -2.96 5.26
CA VAL A 109 4.75 -3.13 3.80
C VAL A 109 5.03 -1.80 3.13
N ARG A 110 5.62 -1.84 1.94
CA ARG A 110 5.83 -0.68 1.07
C ARG A 110 4.98 -0.84 -0.18
N LEU A 111 4.37 0.26 -0.61
CA LEU A 111 3.63 0.39 -1.85
C LEU A 111 4.07 1.67 -2.55
N TYR A 112 4.19 1.64 -3.88
CA TYR A 112 4.40 2.86 -4.66
C TYR A 112 3.08 3.27 -5.29
N PHE A 113 2.92 4.57 -5.48
CA PHE A 113 1.80 5.12 -6.23
C PHE A 113 2.31 6.03 -7.35
N GLN A 114 2.01 5.66 -8.59
CA GLN A 114 2.42 6.40 -9.78
C GLN A 114 1.35 6.29 -10.87
N ASN A 115 1.09 7.39 -11.59
CA ASN A 115 0.14 7.44 -12.71
C ASN A 115 -1.26 6.89 -12.36
N GLY A 116 -1.70 7.08 -11.11
CA GLY A 116 -2.98 6.58 -10.62
C GLY A 116 -2.99 5.09 -10.25
N VAL A 117 -1.84 4.42 -10.24
CA VAL A 117 -1.70 2.99 -9.94
C VAL A 117 -0.94 2.78 -8.63
N ALA A 118 -1.48 1.96 -7.73
CA ALA A 118 -0.76 1.41 -6.59
C ALA A 118 -0.08 0.09 -6.96
N LEU A 119 1.20 -0.07 -6.63
CA LEU A 119 2.00 -1.23 -7.01
C LEU A 119 2.98 -1.65 -5.90
N LEU A 120 3.43 -2.90 -5.91
CA LEU A 120 4.54 -3.34 -5.06
C LEU A 120 5.87 -2.77 -5.59
N PRO A 121 6.89 -2.57 -4.72
CA PRO A 121 8.22 -2.13 -5.15
C PRO A 121 8.87 -3.03 -6.21
N SER A 122 8.56 -4.32 -6.23
CA SER A 122 9.07 -5.28 -7.20
C SER A 122 8.36 -5.24 -8.55
N GLU A 123 7.25 -4.49 -8.65
CA GLU A 123 6.47 -4.29 -9.88
C GLU A 123 6.74 -2.93 -10.55
N TYR A 124 7.61 -2.09 -9.94
CA TYR A 124 8.08 -0.81 -10.48
C TYR A 124 9.32 -1.01 -11.35
#